data_AF-A0A1H6WRD3-F1
#
_entry.id   AF-A0A1H6WRD3-F1
#
_cell.length_a   1.000
_cell.length_b   1.000
_cell.length_c   1.000
_cell.angle_alpha   90.00
_cell.angle_beta   90.00
_cell.angle_gamma   90.00
#
_symmetry.space_group_name_H-M   'P 1'
#
loop_
_entity.id
_entity.type
_entity.pdbx_description
1 polymer ?
#
loop_
_entity_poly.entity_id
_entity_poly.type
_entity_poly.pdbx_seq_one_letter_code
_entity_poly.pdbx_strand_id
1 'polypeptide(L)'
;MVSNLKAQTDNLFQELITLLTAESKFDSYNSQFLQYVQEKHHFIQQNTDEAEVLEAIRGINRYSDEFSFTDINTKKIKVTIDNLYNLANRS
;
A
#
# COMPACT_ATOMS: atom_id res chain seq x y z
N MET A 1 -15.18 5.67 12.69
CA MET A 1 -13.76 6.09 12.69
C MET A 1 -13.07 5.54 11.44
N VAL A 2 -13.21 4.24 11.18
CA VAL A 2 -12.88 3.57 9.90
C VAL A 2 -13.18 4.34 8.61
N SER A 3 -14.37 4.96 8.45
CA SER A 3 -14.73 5.69 7.22
C SER A 3 -13.80 6.88 6.91
N ASN A 4 -13.27 7.54 7.94
CA ASN A 4 -12.30 8.63 7.79
C ASN A 4 -10.92 8.09 7.41
N LEU A 5 -10.49 6.99 8.05
CA LEU A 5 -9.24 6.31 7.72
C LEU A 5 -9.23 5.82 6.26
N LYS A 6 -10.31 5.18 5.80
CA LYS A 6 -10.47 4.75 4.40
C LYS A 6 -10.25 5.91 3.42
N ALA A 7 -10.94 7.03 3.64
CA ALA A 7 -10.82 8.21 2.79
C ALA A 7 -9.40 8.78 2.77
N GLN A 8 -8.72 8.80 3.92
CA GLN A 8 -7.33 9.29 4.02
C GLN A 8 -6.34 8.37 3.29
N THR A 9 -6.55 7.05 3.36
CA THR A 9 -5.65 6.06 2.76
C THR A 9 -5.88 5.87 1.25
N ASP A 10 -7.07 6.18 0.73
CA ASP A 10 -7.44 5.86 -0.65
C ASP A 10 -6.51 6.51 -1.68
N ASN A 11 -6.21 7.79 -1.52
CA ASN A 11 -5.29 8.51 -2.43
C ASN A 11 -3.87 7.91 -2.41
N LEU A 12 -3.39 7.50 -1.23
CA LEU A 12 -2.08 6.88 -1.08
C LEU A 12 -2.05 5.49 -1.73
N PHE A 13 -3.15 4.73 -1.64
CA PHE A 13 -3.29 3.46 -2.35
C PHE A 13 -3.28 3.64 -3.86
N GLN A 14 -4.01 4.61 -4.40
CA GLN A 14 -4.01 4.90 -5.84
C GLN A 14 -2.62 5.31 -6.34
N GLU A 15 -1.91 6.14 -5.56
CA GLU A 15 -0.53 6.53 -5.87
C GLU A 15 0.40 5.31 -5.86
N LEU A 16 0.33 4.47 -4.82
CA LEU A 16 1.14 3.26 -4.70
C LEU A 16 0.88 2.28 -5.85
N ILE A 17 -0.38 2.04 -6.19
CA ILE A 17 -0.77 1.17 -7.32
C ILE A 17 -0.21 1.71 -8.63
N THR A 18 -0.25 3.03 -8.85
CA THR A 18 0.30 3.65 -10.06
C THR A 18 1.81 3.45 -10.16
N LEU A 19 2.53 3.66 -9.06
CA LEU A 19 3.98 3.44 -8.99
C LEU A 19 4.34 1.98 -9.23
N LEU A 20 3.65 1.05 -8.57
CA LEU A 20 3.88 -0.39 -8.72
C LEU A 20 3.50 -0.92 -10.10
N THR A 21 2.51 -0.31 -10.77
CA THR A 21 2.18 -0.61 -12.18
C THR A 21 3.27 -0.14 -13.13
N ALA A 22 4.01 0.93 -12.80
CA ALA A 22 5.18 1.32 -13.56
C ALA A 22 6.35 0.35 -13.31
N GLU A 23 6.60 -0.02 -12.05
CA GLU A 23 7.67 -0.96 -11.67
C GLU A 23 7.48 -2.37 -12.24
N SER A 24 6.24 -2.87 -12.31
CA SER A 24 5.94 -4.20 -12.86
C SER A 24 6.26 -4.33 -14.35
N LYS A 25 6.43 -3.21 -15.07
CA LYS A 25 6.88 -3.19 -16.47
C LYS A 25 8.39 -3.37 -16.60
N PHE A 26 9.16 -3.03 -15.55
CA PHE A 26 10.61 -3.18 -15.52
C PHE A 26 11.03 -4.52 -14.94
N ASP A 27 10.38 -4.94 -13.85
CA ASP A 27 10.62 -6.22 -13.21
C ASP A 27 9.28 -6.93 -12.93
N SER A 28 9.09 -8.10 -13.54
CA SER A 28 7.86 -8.87 -13.38
C SER A 28 7.66 -9.37 -11.95
N TYR A 29 8.72 -9.48 -11.14
CA TYR A 29 8.64 -9.83 -9.73
C TYR A 29 7.80 -8.82 -8.95
N ASN A 30 7.88 -7.53 -9.29
CA ASN A 30 7.08 -6.46 -8.67
C ASN A 30 5.58 -6.57 -8.97
N SER A 31 5.16 -7.39 -9.94
CA SER A 31 3.74 -7.69 -10.18
C SER A 31 3.09 -8.41 -8.98
N GLN A 32 3.86 -9.19 -8.23
CA GLN A 32 3.35 -9.88 -7.03
C GLN A 32 3.00 -8.88 -5.93
N PHE A 33 3.85 -7.85 -5.74
CA PHE A 33 3.57 -6.81 -4.78
C PHE A 33 2.40 -5.92 -5.21
N LEU A 34 2.32 -5.58 -6.51
CA LEU A 34 1.18 -4.86 -7.08
C LEU A 34 -0.14 -5.58 -6.79
N GLN A 35 -0.20 -6.88 -7.09
CA GLN A 35 -1.40 -7.68 -6.85
C GLN A 35 -1.77 -7.68 -5.36
N TYR A 36 -0.80 -7.90 -4.48
CA TYR A 36 -1.03 -7.86 -3.04
C TYR A 36 -1.61 -6.51 -2.57
N VAL A 37 -1.05 -5.40 -3.05
CA VAL A 37 -1.54 -4.05 -2.69
C VAL A 37 -2.97 -3.83 -3.19
N GLN A 38 -3.30 -4.29 -4.40
CA GLN A 38 -4.66 -4.20 -4.95
C GLN A 38 -5.66 -5.03 -4.13
N GLU A 39 -5.29 -6.26 -3.74
CA GLU A 39 -6.11 -7.11 -2.88
C GLU A 39 -6.34 -6.46 -1.50
N LYS A 40 -5.30 -5.88 -0.89
CA LYS A 40 -5.44 -5.16 0.40
C LYS A 40 -6.26 -3.89 0.27
N HIS A 41 -6.11 -3.13 -0.80
CA HIS A 41 -6.94 -1.97 -1.06
C HIS A 41 -8.42 -2.35 -1.16
N HIS A 42 -8.74 -3.40 -1.93
CA HIS A 42 -10.10 -3.91 -2.04
C HIS A 42 -10.67 -4.37 -0.70
N PHE A 43 -9.88 -5.15 0.06
CA PHE A 43 -10.24 -5.60 1.41
C PHE A 43 -10.56 -4.41 2.33
N ILE A 44 -9.70 -3.39 2.35
CA ILE A 44 -9.90 -2.19 3.17
C ILE A 44 -11.18 -1.46 2.77
N GLN A 45 -11.48 -1.33 1.47
CA GLN A 45 -12.71 -0.68 1.02
C GLN A 45 -13.97 -1.39 1.51
N GLN A 46 -13.95 -2.73 1.60
CA GLN A 46 -15.11 -3.53 2.01
C GLN A 46 -15.22 -3.74 3.53
N ASN A 47 -14.10 -3.75 4.24
CA ASN A 47 -14.09 -4.13 5.66
C ASN A 47 -14.47 -2.98 6.58
N THR A 48 -15.33 -3.21 7.57
CA THR A 48 -15.74 -2.20 8.55
C THR A 48 -15.02 -2.32 9.90
N ASP A 49 -14.26 -3.39 10.13
CA ASP A 49 -13.44 -3.57 11.31
C ASP A 49 -12.14 -2.76 11.19
N GLU A 50 -11.95 -1.82 12.12
CA GLU A 50 -10.78 -0.95 12.15
C GLU A 50 -9.49 -1.74 12.38
N ALA A 51 -9.50 -2.73 13.27
CA ALA A 51 -8.31 -3.50 13.59
C ALA A 51 -7.82 -4.30 12.38
N GLU A 52 -8.75 -4.89 11.62
CA GLU A 52 -8.42 -5.62 10.40
C GLU A 52 -7.91 -4.68 9.29
N VAL A 53 -8.49 -3.49 9.14
CA VAL A 53 -8.01 -2.47 8.20
C VAL A 53 -6.59 -2.02 8.54
N LEU A 54 -6.31 -1.76 9.82
CA LEU A 54 -4.97 -1.34 10.28
C LEU A 54 -3.94 -2.45 10.06
N GLU A 55 -4.28 -3.71 10.35
CA GLU A 55 -3.38 -4.84 10.09
C GLU A 55 -3.13 -5.08 8.60
N ALA A 56 -4.14 -4.87 7.74
CA ALA A 56 -3.94 -4.93 6.30
C ALA A 56 -2.92 -3.89 5.82
N ILE A 57 -2.99 -2.66 6.34
CA ILE A 57 -2.04 -1.59 6.01
C ILE A 57 -0.64 -1.92 6.52
N ARG A 58 -0.52 -2.40 7.77
CA ARG A 58 0.76 -2.83 8.35
C ARG A 58 1.39 -3.98 7.55
N GLY A 59 0.58 -4.88 7.03
CA GLY A 59 1.01 -5.98 6.16
C GLY A 59 1.71 -5.51 4.88
N ILE A 60 1.24 -4.41 4.26
CA ILE A 60 1.87 -3.84 3.06
C ILE A 60 3.29 -3.36 3.34
N ASN A 61 3.50 -2.67 4.46
CA ASN A 61 4.83 -2.21 4.84
C ASN A 61 5.79 -3.39 5.04
N ARG A 62 5.38 -4.42 5.80
CA ARG A 62 6.19 -5.64 6.01
C ARG A 62 6.53 -6.36 4.71
N TYR A 63 5.55 -6.55 3.84
CA TYR A 63 5.76 -7.28 2.58
C TYR A 63 6.64 -6.49 1.60
N SER A 64 6.65 -5.16 1.69
CA SER A 64 7.47 -4.30 0.83
C SER A 64 8.98 -4.48 0.99
N ASP A 65 9.43 -5.12 2.07
CA ASP A 65 10.86 -5.38 2.31
C ASP A 65 11.40 -6.53 1.46
N GLU A 66 10.52 -7.33 0.85
CA GLU A 66 10.89 -8.41 -0.07
C GLU A 66 11.13 -7.90 -1.51
N PHE A 67 10.84 -6.63 -1.79
CA PHE A 67 10.86 -6.07 -3.14
C PHE A 67 11.92 -4.98 -3.30
N SER A 68 12.50 -4.94 -4.50
CA SER A 68 13.40 -3.87 -4.95
C SER A 68 12.77 -3.13 -6.11
N PHE A 69 12.94 -1.82 -6.14
CA PHE A 69 12.37 -0.96 -7.17
C PHE A 69 13.48 -0.21 -7.91
N THR A 70 13.17 0.35 -9.07
CA THR A 70 14.09 1.24 -9.77
C THR A 70 14.41 2.48 -8.94
N ASP A 71 15.58 3.08 -9.16
CA ASP A 71 16.00 4.31 -8.48
C ASP A 71 14.99 5.47 -8.67
N ILE A 72 14.30 5.48 -9.81
CA ILE A 72 13.33 6.51 -10.18
C ILE A 72 12.13 6.50 -9.22
N ASN A 73 11.63 5.31 -8.85
CA ASN A 73 10.41 5.19 -8.05
C ASN A 73 10.64 4.75 -6.60
N THR A 74 11.79 4.15 -6.27
CA THR A 74 12.09 3.61 -4.92
C THR A 74 11.75 4.60 -3.82
N LYS A 75 12.25 5.84 -3.92
CA LYS A 75 12.01 6.87 -2.90
C LYS A 75 10.53 7.18 -2.74
N LYS A 76 9.79 7.30 -3.84
CA LYS A 76 8.35 7.61 -3.80
C LYS A 76 7.56 6.45 -3.21
N ILE A 77 7.84 5.23 -3.65
CA ILE A 77 7.18 4.02 -3.14
C ILE A 77 7.36 3.88 -1.63
N LYS A 78 8.59 3.99 -1.13
CA LYS A 78 8.85 3.88 0.32
C LYS A 78 8.16 5.00 1.11
N VAL A 79 8.19 6.25 0.62
CA VAL A 79 7.46 7.36 1.26
C VAL A 79 5.94 7.12 1.28
N THR A 80 5.35 6.63 0.20
CA THR A 80 3.90 6.35 0.14
C THR A 80 3.52 5.22 1.12
N ILE A 81 4.33 4.16 1.21
CA ILE A 81 4.15 3.06 2.16
C ILE A 81 4.30 3.54 3.61
N ASP A 82 5.31 4.35 3.89
CA ASP A 82 5.53 4.91 5.23
C ASP A 82 4.38 5.83 5.65
N ASN A 83 3.82 6.61 4.73
CA ASN A 83 2.64 7.43 5.00
C ASN A 83 1.42 6.57 5.35
N LEU A 84 1.16 5.50 4.58
CA LEU A 84 0.11 4.52 4.90
C LEU A 84 0.33 3.91 6.30
N TYR A 85 1.54 3.44 6.57
CA TYR A 85 1.90 2.83 7.85
C TYR A 85 1.74 3.80 9.02
N ASN A 86 2.17 5.06 8.86
CA ASN A 86 2.03 6.08 9.90
C ASN A 86 0.57 6.40 10.19
N LEU A 87 -0.31 6.44 9.18
CA LEU A 87 -1.75 6.58 9.41
C LEU A 87 -2.27 5.40 10.24
N ALA A 88 -1.85 4.18 9.92
CA ALA A 88 -2.29 2.98 10.63
C ALA A 88 -1.72 2.79 12.06
N ASN A 89 -0.76 3.61 12.48
CA ASN A 89 -0.19 3.55 13.85
C ASN A 89 -0.51 4.80 14.69
N ARG A 90 -1.19 5.79 14.10
CA ARG A 90 -1.69 6.98 14.80
C ARG A 90 -3.16 6.86 15.20
N SER A 91 -3.87 5.87 14.66
CA SER A 91 -5.28 5.55 14.95
C SER A 91 -5.42 4.67 16.18
#